data_AF-M1WQC7-F1
#
_entry.id   AF-M1WQC7-F1
#
_cell.length_a   1.000
_cell.length_b   1.000
_cell.length_c   1.000
_cell.angle_alpha   90.00
_cell.angle_beta   90.00
_cell.angle_gamma   90.00
#
_symmetry.space_group_name_H-M   'P 1'
#
loop_
_entity.id
_entity.type
_entity.pdbx_description
1 polymer ?
#
loop_
_entity_poly.entity_id
_entity_poly.type
_entity_poly.pdbx_seq_one_letter_code
_entity_poly.pdbx_strand_id
1 'polypeptide(L)'
;MSSLHRLGMFNREGMKAFNNGQVEDALFQLAQANRIARQMGSPLHEAKVRNNLGLVHQSAGNEEEALVCFRLAAKSAVKGAGIDNSLHKVISRNLSRLEHDIASRAV
;
A
#
# COMPACT_ATOMS: atom_id res chain seq x y z
N MET A 1 -17.48 -5.41 -17.04
CA MET A 1 -16.11 -5.29 -16.48
C MET A 1 -16.02 -6.05 -15.16
N SER A 2 -14.99 -6.89 -14.96
CA SER A 2 -14.81 -7.65 -13.70
C SER A 2 -14.25 -6.79 -12.56
N SER A 3 -14.47 -7.22 -11.31
CA SER A 3 -13.89 -6.55 -10.12
C SER A 3 -12.37 -6.49 -10.17
N LEU A 4 -11.71 -7.57 -10.63
CA LEU A 4 -10.26 -7.61 -10.79
C LEU A 4 -9.75 -6.56 -11.80
N HIS A 5 -10.47 -6.39 -12.92
CA HIS A 5 -10.11 -5.39 -13.92
C HIS A 5 -10.18 -3.97 -13.36
N ARG A 6 -11.29 -3.62 -12.68
CA ARG A 6 -11.45 -2.31 -12.03
C ARG A 6 -10.40 -2.06 -10.95
N LEU A 7 -10.09 -3.07 -10.13
CA LEU A 7 -9.02 -2.98 -9.14
C LEU A 7 -7.68 -2.63 -9.81
N GLY A 8 -7.32 -3.37 -10.86
CA GLY A 8 -6.07 -3.14 -11.59
C GLY A 8 -6.02 -1.78 -12.31
N MET A 9 -7.16 -1.26 -12.73
CA MET A 9 -7.29 0.08 -13.32
C MET A 9 -7.04 1.17 -12.26
N PHE A 10 -7.83 1.17 -11.17
CA PHE A 10 -7.68 2.15 -10.09
C PHE A 10 -6.29 2.11 -9.45
N ASN A 11 -5.70 0.92 -9.27
CA ASN A 11 -4.34 0.81 -8.75
C ASN A 11 -3.29 1.43 -9.69
N ARG A 12 -3.47 1.29 -11.02
CA ARG A 12 -2.57 1.90 -12.00
C ARG A 12 -2.75 3.41 -12.08
N GLU A 13 -3.99 3.88 -12.09
CA GLU A 13 -4.30 5.31 -12.10
C GLU A 13 -3.77 6.00 -10.84
N GLY A 14 -3.94 5.38 -9.67
CA GLY A 14 -3.40 5.91 -8.42
C GLY A 14 -1.88 6.04 -8.43
N MET A 15 -1.16 5.01 -8.91
CA MET A 15 0.30 5.09 -9.02
C MET A 15 0.77 6.06 -10.10
N LYS A 16 0.00 6.23 -11.19
CA LYS A 16 0.29 7.25 -12.21
C LYS A 16 0.13 8.65 -11.63
N ALA A 17 -0.97 8.91 -10.90
CA ALA A 17 -1.20 10.18 -10.22
C ALA A 17 -0.09 10.47 -9.21
N PHE A 18 0.33 9.46 -8.44
CA PHE A 18 1.44 9.58 -7.50
C PHE A 18 2.75 10.00 -8.19
N ASN A 19 3.09 9.34 -9.29
CA ASN A 19 4.30 9.69 -10.06
C ASN A 19 4.24 11.10 -10.67
N ASN A 20 3.04 11.67 -10.84
CA ASN A 20 2.84 13.04 -11.29
C ASN A 20 2.81 14.05 -10.13
N GLY A 21 3.02 13.62 -8.88
CA GLY A 21 2.92 14.47 -7.68
C GLY A 21 1.49 14.78 -7.23
N GLN A 22 0.48 14.13 -7.83
CA GLN A 22 -0.93 14.33 -7.50
C GLN A 22 -1.33 13.39 -6.34
N VAL A 23 -0.95 13.78 -5.12
CA VAL A 23 -1.09 12.93 -3.92
C VAL A 23 -2.55 12.62 -3.60
N GLU A 24 -3.44 13.61 -3.63
CA GLU A 24 -4.85 13.42 -3.29
C GLU A 24 -5.55 12.47 -4.30
N ASP A 25 -5.28 12.66 -5.59
CA ASP A 25 -5.78 11.78 -6.65
C ASP A 25 -5.26 10.35 -6.48
N ALA A 26 -3.98 10.19 -6.13
CA ALA A 26 -3.38 8.89 -5.87
C ALA A 26 -4.09 8.15 -4.73
N LEU A 27 -4.29 8.85 -3.60
CA LEU A 27 -5.00 8.31 -2.44
C LEU A 27 -6.45 7.95 -2.78
N PHE A 28 -7.14 8.81 -3.52
CA PHE A 28 -8.52 8.56 -3.95
C PHE A 28 -8.64 7.27 -4.77
N GLN A 29 -7.81 7.12 -5.81
CA GLN A 29 -7.86 5.95 -6.69
C GLN A 29 -7.43 4.67 -5.94
N LEU A 30 -6.37 4.72 -5.13
CA LEU A 30 -5.93 3.58 -4.35
C LEU A 30 -6.96 3.17 -3.27
N ALA A 31 -7.72 4.10 -2.71
CA ALA A 31 -8.83 3.79 -1.81
C ALA A 31 -9.95 2.99 -2.51
N GLN A 32 -10.28 3.34 -3.76
CA GLN A 32 -11.23 2.56 -4.58
C GLN A 32 -10.70 1.14 -4.84
N ALA A 33 -9.42 1.00 -5.22
CA ALA A 33 -8.78 -0.30 -5.41
C ALA A 33 -8.80 -1.15 -4.13
N ASN A 34 -8.53 -0.55 -2.96
CA ASN A 34 -8.50 -1.24 -1.67
C ASN A 34 -9.91 -1.73 -1.28
N ARG A 35 -10.95 -0.93 -1.54
CA ARG A 35 -12.35 -1.33 -1.33
C ARG A 35 -12.69 -2.58 -2.14
N ILE A 36 -12.30 -2.61 -3.42
CA ILE A 36 -12.56 -3.77 -4.29
C ILE A 36 -11.75 -4.99 -3.83
N ALA A 37 -10.47 -4.81 -3.47
CA ALA A 37 -9.63 -5.90 -2.97
C ALA A 37 -10.25 -6.59 -1.74
N ARG A 38 -10.80 -5.79 -0.82
CA ARG A 38 -11.54 -6.28 0.36
C ARG A 38 -12.83 -7.00 -0.01
N GLN A 39 -13.62 -6.46 -0.94
CA GLN A 39 -14.85 -7.10 -1.41
C GLN A 39 -14.59 -8.45 -2.10
N MET A 40 -13.45 -8.57 -2.78
CA MET A 40 -13.01 -9.84 -3.37
C MET A 40 -12.47 -10.83 -2.34
N GLY A 41 -12.26 -10.40 -1.08
CA GLY A 41 -11.68 -11.23 -0.03
C GLY A 41 -10.26 -11.72 -0.37
N SER A 42 -9.50 -10.94 -1.15
CA SER A 42 -8.20 -11.38 -1.67
C SER A 42 -7.03 -10.74 -0.91
N PRO A 43 -6.34 -11.49 -0.01
CA PRO A 43 -5.31 -10.92 0.84
C PRO A 43 -4.11 -10.38 0.06
N LEU A 44 -3.75 -11.00 -1.07
CA LEU A 44 -2.63 -10.54 -1.91
C LEU A 44 -2.94 -9.24 -2.65
N HIS A 45 -4.18 -9.05 -3.10
CA HIS A 45 -4.57 -7.77 -3.70
C HIS A 45 -4.65 -6.67 -2.64
N GLU A 46 -5.19 -6.99 -1.46
CA GLU A 46 -5.18 -6.06 -0.32
C GLU A 46 -3.76 -5.65 0.07
N ALA A 47 -2.82 -6.61 0.12
CA ALA A 47 -1.42 -6.34 0.42
C ALA A 47 -0.78 -5.39 -0.61
N LYS A 48 -0.97 -5.66 -1.90
CA LYS A 48 -0.42 -4.81 -2.98
C LYS A 48 -0.95 -3.39 -2.91
N VAL A 49 -2.26 -3.22 -2.80
CA VAL A 49 -2.86 -1.88 -2.79
C VAL A 49 -2.49 -1.11 -1.53
N ARG A 50 -2.48 -1.75 -0.35
CA ARG A 50 -2.08 -1.10 0.90
C ARG A 50 -0.61 -0.74 0.95
N ASN A 51 0.26 -1.54 0.33
CA ASN A 51 1.66 -1.15 0.17
C ASN A 51 1.78 0.15 -0.64
N ASN A 52 1.01 0.27 -1.73
CA ASN A 52 1.00 1.48 -2.55
C ASN A 52 0.46 2.68 -1.77
N LEU A 53 -0.62 2.52 -1.00
CA LEU A 53 -1.11 3.57 -0.09
C LEU A 53 -0.02 4.00 0.91
N GLY A 54 0.71 3.03 1.49
CA GLY A 54 1.81 3.33 2.40
C GLY A 54 2.91 4.16 1.76
N LEU A 55 3.30 3.85 0.53
CA LEU A 55 4.29 4.64 -0.23
C LEU A 55 3.80 6.07 -0.50
N VAL A 56 2.53 6.23 -0.88
CA VAL A 56 1.94 7.56 -1.13
C VAL A 56 1.88 8.38 0.15
N HIS A 57 1.40 7.80 1.26
CA HIS A 57 1.38 8.47 2.56
C HIS A 57 2.78 8.85 3.04
N GLN A 58 3.76 7.95 2.91
CA GLN A 58 5.16 8.22 3.28
C GLN A 58 5.72 9.41 2.50
N SER A 59 5.50 9.44 1.18
CA SER A 59 5.95 10.54 0.31
C SER A 59 5.24 11.86 0.62
N ALA A 60 4.03 11.82 1.17
CA ALA A 60 3.25 12.99 1.58
C ALA A 60 3.60 13.49 3.00
N GLY A 61 4.51 12.80 3.71
CA GLY A 61 4.84 13.11 5.11
C GLY A 61 3.83 12.59 6.14
N ASN A 62 2.85 11.80 5.71
CA ASN A 62 1.82 11.19 6.56
C ASN A 62 2.34 9.87 7.15
N GLU A 63 3.32 9.98 8.05
CA GLU A 63 4.11 8.84 8.52
C GLU A 63 3.29 7.82 9.32
N GLU A 64 2.34 8.26 10.14
CA GLU A 64 1.47 7.38 10.92
C GLU A 64 0.57 6.52 10.01
N GLU A 65 -0.08 7.14 9.02
CA GLU A 65 -0.90 6.45 8.03
C GLU A 65 -0.06 5.49 7.18
N ALA A 66 1.16 5.87 6.83
CA ALA A 66 2.08 5.02 6.09
C ALA A 66 2.45 3.76 6.90
N LEU A 67 2.77 3.91 8.19
CA LEU A 67 3.04 2.78 9.09
C LEU A 67 1.84 1.84 9.18
N VAL A 68 0.63 2.38 9.37
CA VAL A 68 -0.61 1.58 9.41
C VAL A 68 -0.80 0.82 8.10
N CYS A 69 -0.63 1.49 6.96
CA CYS A 69 -0.76 0.87 5.65
C CYS A 69 0.24 -0.28 5.45
N PHE A 70 1.52 -0.06 5.75
CA PHE A 70 2.54 -1.10 5.61
C PHE A 70 2.31 -2.28 6.55
N ARG A 71 1.93 -2.06 7.81
CA ARG A 71 1.63 -3.14 8.76
C ARG A 71 0.45 -4.00 8.30
N LEU A 72 -0.64 -3.36 7.86
CA LEU A 72 -1.80 -4.07 7.32
C LEU A 72 -1.47 -4.80 6.01
N ALA A 73 -0.64 -4.20 5.15
CA ALA A 73 -0.17 -4.83 3.92
C ALA A 73 0.67 -6.08 4.21
N ALA A 74 1.62 -5.99 5.15
CA ALA A 74 2.49 -7.10 5.55
C ALA A 74 1.66 -8.26 6.11
N LYS A 75 0.71 -7.99 7.01
CA LYS A 75 -0.23 -8.98 7.54
C LYS A 75 -1.04 -9.66 6.44
N SER A 76 -1.51 -8.88 5.46
CA SER A 76 -2.30 -9.41 4.33
C SER A 76 -1.45 -10.28 3.39
N ALA A 77 -0.18 -9.91 3.18
CA ALA A 77 0.76 -10.71 2.39
C ALA A 77 1.06 -12.06 3.05
N VAL A 78 1.31 -12.08 4.37
CA VAL A 78 1.50 -13.32 5.14
C VAL A 78 0.26 -14.20 5.05
N LYS A 79 -0.94 -13.62 5.24
CA LYS A 79 -2.20 -14.37 5.14
C LYS A 79 -2.39 -15.00 3.75
N GLY A 80 -1.95 -14.33 2.69
CA GLY A 80 -2.15 -14.77 1.32
C GLY A 80 -1.09 -15.74 0.79
N ALA A 81 0.16 -15.63 1.23
CA ALA A 81 1.28 -16.39 0.66
C ALA A 81 2.44 -16.70 1.63
N GLY A 82 2.28 -16.42 2.93
CA GLY A 82 3.30 -16.68 3.95
C GLY A 82 4.36 -15.59 4.09
N ILE A 83 5.19 -15.73 5.12
CA ILE A 83 6.24 -14.78 5.52
C ILE A 83 7.39 -14.71 4.49
N ASP A 84 7.67 -15.81 3.80
CA ASP A 84 8.78 -15.87 2.85
C ASP A 84 8.48 -15.28 1.47
N ASN A 85 7.23 -14.89 1.23
CA ASN A 85 6.79 -14.31 -0.03
C ASN A 85 7.52 -13.00 -0.34
N SER A 86 7.87 -12.80 -1.62
CA SER A 86 8.58 -11.61 -2.08
C SER A 86 7.83 -10.31 -1.76
N LEU A 87 6.50 -10.31 -1.84
CA LEU A 87 5.68 -9.14 -1.50
C LEU A 87 5.80 -8.80 -0.02
N HIS A 88 5.75 -9.79 0.87
CA HIS A 88 5.94 -9.56 2.30
C HIS A 88 7.32 -8.96 2.58
N LYS A 89 8.39 -9.54 1.99
CA LYS A 89 9.76 -9.04 2.15
C LYS A 89 9.94 -7.60 1.69
N VAL A 90 9.31 -7.21 0.59
CA VAL A 90 9.32 -5.81 0.10
C VAL A 90 8.59 -4.89 1.08
N ILE A 91 7.39 -5.26 1.52
CA ILE A 91 6.61 -4.44 2.45
C ILE A 91 7.34 -4.27 3.78
N SER A 92 7.90 -5.35 4.33
CA SER A 92 8.65 -5.31 5.59
C SER A 92 9.88 -4.41 5.47
N ARG A 93 10.56 -4.38 4.32
CA ARG A 93 11.66 -3.44 4.09
C ARG A 93 11.20 -1.98 4.09
N ASN A 94 10.05 -1.69 3.46
CA ASN A 94 9.48 -0.34 3.46
C ASN A 94 9.09 0.09 4.89
N LEU A 95 8.46 -0.81 5.65
CA LEU A 95 8.10 -0.58 7.05
C LEU A 95 9.34 -0.29 7.90
N SER A 96 10.35 -1.17 7.88
CA SER A 96 11.57 -0.99 8.68
C SER A 96 12.34 0.28 8.31
N ARG A 97 12.38 0.63 7.02
CA ARG A 97 12.99 1.90 6.59
C ARG A 97 12.24 3.09 7.16
N LEU A 98 10.91 3.11 7.08
CA LEU A 98 10.11 4.21 7.63
C LEU A 98 10.27 4.31 9.15
N GLU A 99 10.25 3.19 9.87
CA GLU A 99 10.46 3.17 11.32
C GLU A 99 11.85 3.73 11.71
N HIS A 100 12.89 3.42 10.92
CA HIS A 100 14.22 3.99 11.11
C HIS A 100 14.28 5.49 10.80
N ASP A 101 13.68 5.92 9.68
CA ASP A 101 13.62 7.33 9.28
C ASP A 101 12.90 8.19 10.35
N ILE A 102 11.82 7.68 10.95
CA ILE A 102 11.11 8.35 12.05
C ILE A 102 11.99 8.41 13.30
N ALA A 103 12.58 7.28 13.71
CA ALA A 103 13.40 7.22 14.91
C ALA A 103 14.63 8.15 14.83
N SER A 104 15.26 8.24 13.65
CA SER A 104 16.43 9.09 13.43
C SER A 104 16.13 10.60 13.46
N ARG A 105 14.88 11.02 13.22
CA ARG A 105 14.46 12.43 13.31
C ARG A 105 14.04 12.84 14.72
N ALA A 106 13.78 11.88 15.60
CA ALA A 106 13.34 12.13 16.97
C ALA A 106 14.51 12.37 17.96
N VAL A 107 15.76 12.34 17.47
CA VAL A 107 17.01 12.57 18.23
C VAL A 107 17.61 13.90 17.83
#